data_AF-A0A958G001-F1
#
_entry.id   AF-A0A958G001-F1
#
_cell.length_a   1.000
_cell.length_b   1.000
_cell.length_c   1.000
_cell.angle_alpha   90.00
_cell.angle_beta   90.00
_cell.angle_gamma   90.00
#
_symmetry.space_group_name_H-M   'P 1'
#
loop_
_entity.id
_entity.type
_entity.pdbx_description
1 polymer ?
#
loop_
_entity_poly.entity_id
_entity_poly.type
_entity_poly.pdbx_seq_one_letter_code
_entity_poly.pdbx_strand_id
1 'polypeptide(L)' 'MDLLVEDYLVVELKAVEQCTPLHKAQILTYMKLAEAPVGLLINFNVRVLKLGLKRFAL' A
#
# COMPACT_ATOMS: atom_id res chain seq x y z
N MET A 1 -7.12 -3.87 3.75
CA MET A 1 -7.22 -2.50 3.23
C MET A 1 -7.41 -1.62 4.43
N ASP A 2 -6.46 -0.73 4.72
CA ASP A 2 -6.54 0.10 5.94
C ASP A 2 -7.30 1.40 5.68
N LEU A 3 -7.08 2.04 4.52
CA LEU A 3 -7.82 3.22 4.09
C LEU A 3 -8.15 3.16 2.59
N LEU A 4 -9.31 3.70 2.23
CA LEU A 4 -9.68 4.09 0.87
C LEU A 4 -10.03 5.57 0.92
N VAL A 5 -9.38 6.39 0.11
CA VAL A 5 -9.57 7.85 0.08
C VAL A 5 -10.21 8.24 -1.25
N GLU A 6 -11.38 8.86 -1.18
CA GLU A 6 -12.15 9.40 -2.32
C GLU A 6 -12.31 8.39 -3.48
N ASP A 7 -12.48 7.09 -3.17
CA ASP A 7 -12.57 5.99 -4.15
C ASP A 7 -11.41 5.95 -5.17
N TYR A 8 -10.30 6.61 -4.86
CA TYR A 8 -9.20 6.87 -5.78
C TYR A 8 -7.87 6.29 -5.29
N LEU A 9 -7.65 6.31 -3.98
CA LEU A 9 -6.39 5.95 -3.35
C LEU A 9 -6.58 4.87 -2.28
N VAL A 10 -5.97 3.71 -2.50
CA VAL A 10 -5.84 2.66 -1.48
C VAL A 10 -4.57 2.88 -0.66
N VAL A 11 -4.68 2.82 0.67
CA VAL A 11 -3.52 2.85 1.57
C VAL A 11 -3.48 1.59 2.43
N GLU A 12 -2.29 0.98 2.49
CA GLU A 12 -1.97 -0.18 3.33
C GLU A 12 -0.74 0.14 4.17
N LEU A 13 -0.85 -0.09 5.47
CA LEU A 13 0.15 0.18 6.49
C LEU A 13 0.74 -1.14 6.99
N LYS A 14 2.04 -1.14 7.25
CA LYS A 14 2.77 -2.27 7.84
C LYS A 14 3.75 -1.79 8.90
N ALA A 15 4.07 -2.67 9.83
CA ALA A 15 5.15 -2.51 10.81
C ALA A 15 5.93 -3.83 10.90
N VAL A 16 6.54 -4.23 9.78
CA VAL A 16 7.22 -5.53 9.62
C VAL A 16 8.67 -5.34 9.20
N GLU A 17 9.56 -6.28 9.50
CA GLU A 17 10.98 -6.20 9.10
C GLU A 17 11.16 -6.03 7.58
N GLN A 18 10.39 -6.77 6.78
CA GLN A 18 10.45 -6.66 5.32
C GLN A 18 9.07 -6.87 4.68
N CYS A 19 8.74 -6.03 3.69
CA CYS A 19 7.57 -6.27 2.86
C CYS A 19 7.82 -7.42 1.88
N THR A 20 7.01 -8.47 1.99
CA THR A 20 7.02 -9.61 1.07
C THR A 20 6.20 -9.35 -0.20
N PRO A 21 6.34 -10.20 -1.24
CA PRO A 21 5.47 -10.16 -2.43
C PRO A 21 3.98 -10.31 -2.12
N LEU A 22 3.62 -10.99 -1.02
CA LEU A 22 2.23 -11.13 -0.59
C LEU A 22 1.58 -9.79 -0.28
N HIS A 23 2.29 -8.88 0.40
CA HIS A 23 1.77 -7.54 0.68
C HIS A 23 1.53 -6.73 -0.60
N LYS A 24 2.38 -6.91 -1.63
CA LYS A 24 2.18 -6.31 -2.95
C LYS A 24 0.94 -6.90 -3.64
N ALA A 25 0.77 -8.23 -3.60
CA ALA A 25 -0.42 -8.86 -4.16
C ALA A 25 -1.70 -8.36 -3.48
N GLN A 26 -1.67 -8.23 -2.16
CA GLN A 26 -2.78 -7.73 -1.36
C GLN A 26 -3.22 -6.32 -1.77
N ILE A 27 -2.30 -5.35 -1.85
CA ILE A 27 -2.67 -3.98 -2.24
C ILE A 27 -3.18 -3.92 -3.69
N LEU A 28 -2.58 -4.68 -4.63
CA LEU A 28 -3.05 -4.72 -6.02
C LEU A 28 -4.47 -5.31 -6.13
N THR A 29 -4.80 -6.31 -5.32
CA THR A 29 -6.17 -6.85 -5.25
C THR A 29 -7.15 -5.79 -4.77
N TYR A 30 -6.82 -5.05 -3.71
CA TYR A 30 -7.71 -4.00 -3.21
C TYR A 30 -7.86 -2.84 -4.19
N MET A 31 -6.79 -2.41 -4.85
CA MET A 31 -6.89 -1.39 -5.90
C MET A 31 -7.84 -1.81 -7.02
N LYS A 32 -7.78 -3.07 -7.46
CA LYS A 32 -8.71 -3.59 -8.48
C LYS A 32 -10.15 -3.67 -7.99
N LEU A 33 -10.38 -4.11 -6.76
CA LEU A 33 -11.72 -4.23 -6.18
C LEU A 33 -12.37 -2.87 -5.91
N ALA A 34 -11.57 -1.87 -5.55
CA ALA A 34 -12.02 -0.51 -5.28
C ALA A 34 -12.04 0.38 -6.53
N GLU A 35 -11.67 -0.15 -7.71
CA GLU A 35 -11.49 0.63 -8.95
C GLU A 35 -10.56 1.84 -8.78
N ALA A 36 -9.64 1.75 -7.81
CA ALA A 36 -8.76 2.83 -7.40
C ALA A 36 -7.46 2.82 -8.21
N PRO A 37 -7.13 3.89 -8.95
CA PRO A 37 -5.95 3.92 -9.82
C PRO A 37 -4.63 4.01 -9.05
N VAL A 38 -4.63 4.44 -7.79
CA VAL A 38 -3.40 4.64 -7.00
C VAL A 38 -3.40 3.82 -5.71
N GLY A 39 -2.25 3.25 -5.38
CA GLY A 39 -2.02 2.54 -4.13
C GLY A 39 -0.76 3.00 -3.42
N LEU A 40 -0.80 3.09 -2.09
CA LEU A 40 0.34 3.35 -1.23
C LEU A 40 0.51 2.22 -0.20
N LEU A 41 1.63 1.52 -0.27
CA LEU A 41 2.07 0.60 0.77
C LEU A 41 3.13 1.30 1.61
N ILE A 42 2.87 1.46 2.91
CA ILE A 42 3.73 2.19 3.84
C ILE A 42 4.19 1.25 4.94
N ASN A 43 5.48 0.92 4.99
CA ASN A 43 6.08 0.21 6.11
C ASN A 43 6.72 1.19 7.09
N PHE A 44 6.21 1.26 8.31
CA PHE A 44 6.71 2.15 9.37
C PHE A 44 7.94 1.59 10.10
N ASN A 45 8.31 0.33 9.87
CA ASN A 45 9.51 -0.25 10.48
C ASN A 45 10.80 0.17 9.75
N VAL A 46 11.00 1.48 9.60
CA VAL A 46 12.15 2.11 8.95
C VAL A 46 12.51 3.41 9.68
N ARG A 47 13.78 3.80 9.65
CA ARG A 47 14.23 5.05 10.30
C ARG A 47 13.72 6.32 9.59
N VAL A 48 13.51 6.25 8.28
CA VAL A 48 13.03 7.36 7.46
C VAL A 48 11.83 6.88 6.67
N LEU A 49 10.65 7.47 6.91
CA LEU A 49 9.37 7.01 6.36
C LEU A 49 9.40 6.88 4.83
N LYS A 50 10.09 7.78 4.14
CA LYS A 50 10.24 7.76 2.67
C LYS A 50 10.83 6.44 2.15
N LEU A 51 11.65 5.74 2.94
CA LEU A 51 12.24 4.44 2.57
C LEU A 51 11.26 3.27 2.70
N GLY A 52 10.21 3.42 3.51
CA GLY A 52 9.17 2.42 3.71
C GLY A 52 7.99 2.57 2.75
N LEU A 53 7.96 3.63 1.94
CA LEU A 53 6.85 3.96 1.05
C LEU A 53 7.05 3.32 -0.33
N LYS A 54 6.03 2.62 -0.80
CA LYS A 54 5.93 2.12 -2.19
C LYS A 54 4.62 2.58 -2.80
N ARG A 55 4.72 3.21 -3.97
CA ARG A 55 3.57 3.65 -4.77
C ARG A 55 3.30 2.65 -5.90
N PHE A 56 2.02 2.42 -6.16
CA PHE A 56 1.52 1.63 -7.27
C PHE A 56 0.56 2.47 -8.12
N ALA A 57 0.49 2.16 -9.41
CA ALA A 57 -0.46 2.71 -10.37
C ALA A 57 -1.02 1.54 -11.20
N LEU A 58 -2.33 1.51 -11.39
CA LEU A 58 -3.03 0.56 -12.26
C LEU A 58 -3.41 1.20 -13.60
#